data_AF-R6N4P6-F1
#
_entry.id   AF-R6N4P6-F1
#
_cell.length_a   1.000
_cell.length_b   1.000
_cell.length_c   1.000
_cell.angle_alpha   90.00
_cell.angle_beta   90.00
_cell.angle_gamma   90.00
#
_symmetry.space_group_name_H-M   'P 1'
#
loop_
_entity.id
_entity.type
_entity.pdbx_description
1 polymer ?
#
loop_
_entity_poly.entity_id
_entity_poly.type
_entity_poly.pdbx_seq_one_letter_code
_entity_poly.pdbx_strand_id
1 'polypeptide(L)'
;MFNILKVLFARKKCTKKEALNIVDSIAKSKSLYKKLIKSAHPDKNPTQKEIAQELTNRLNANKFNYAELIKIEKEIHTKLIKRNEDY
;
A
#
# COMPACT_ATOMS: atom_id res chain seq x y z
N MET A 1 34.45 -18.68 25.06
CA MET A 1 32.99 -18.88 24.94
C MET A 1 32.42 -17.74 24.09
N PHE A 2 32.38 -17.90 22.76
CA PHE A 2 32.12 -16.80 21.83
C PHE A 2 30.61 -16.55 21.61
N ASN A 3 30.07 -15.62 22.40
CA ASN A 3 29.13 -14.56 22.02
C ASN A 3 28.07 -14.83 20.93
N ILE A 4 27.22 -15.85 21.13
CA ILE A 4 26.04 -16.16 20.30
C ILE A 4 25.05 -14.97 20.22
N LEU A 5 25.00 -14.14 21.27
CA LEU A 5 24.16 -12.92 21.30
C LEU A 5 24.60 -11.84 20.30
N LYS A 6 25.91 -11.70 20.00
CA LYS A 6 26.38 -10.69 19.03
C LYS A 6 25.94 -10.99 17.59
N VAL A 7 25.76 -12.26 17.24
CA VAL A 7 25.30 -12.67 15.90
C VAL A 7 23.81 -12.39 15.72
N LEU A 8 23.00 -12.60 16.76
CA LEU A 8 21.57 -12.25 16.73
C LEU A 8 21.33 -10.74 16.58
N PHE A 9 22.22 -9.91 17.13
CA PHE A 9 22.17 -8.45 17.03
C PHE A 9 23.14 -7.87 15.98
N ALA A 10 23.56 -8.65 14.99
CA ALA A 10 24.23 -8.13 13.80
C ALA A 10 23.25 -7.29 12.98
N ARG A 11 22.93 -6.09 13.47
CA ARG A 11 22.08 -5.11 12.80
C ARG A 11 22.75 -4.72 11.50
N LYS A 12 22.11 -5.02 10.37
CA LYS A 12 22.46 -4.42 9.08
C LYS A 12 22.53 -2.90 9.31
N LYS A 13 23.68 -2.26 9.07
CA LYS A 13 23.84 -0.81 9.26
C LYS A 13 22.93 -0.10 8.25
N CYS A 14 21.73 0.27 8.68
CA CYS A 14 20.84 1.13 7.93
C CYS A 14 21.50 2.52 7.84
N THR A 15 21.83 2.93 6.64
CA THR A 15 22.41 4.25 6.39
C THR A 15 21.34 5.33 6.60
N LYS A 16 21.72 6.56 7.00
CA LYS A 16 20.77 7.67 7.18
C LYS A 16 19.91 7.92 5.93
N LYS A 17 20.46 7.70 4.74
CA LYS A 17 19.75 7.82 3.45
C LYS A 17 18.69 6.72 3.28
N GLU A 18 19.01 5.48 3.62
CA GLU A 18 18.02 4.38 3.61
C GLU A 18 16.91 4.60 4.64
N ALA A 19 17.26 5.05 5.85
CA ALA A 19 16.29 5.36 6.89
C ALA A 19 15.33 6.50 6.47
N LEU A 20 15.85 7.59 5.87
CA LEU A 20 15.03 8.67 5.32
C LEU A 20 14.09 8.17 4.21
N ASN A 21 14.58 7.31 3.31
CA ASN A 21 13.77 6.73 2.25
C ASN A 21 12.64 5.83 2.78
N ILE A 22 12.89 5.06 3.85
CA ILE A 22 11.86 4.26 4.51
C ILE A 22 10.82 5.15 5.19
N VAL A 23 11.23 6.19 5.91
CA VAL A 23 10.29 7.13 6.57
C VAL A 23 9.42 7.85 5.53
N ASP A 24 10.04 8.34 4.45
CA ASP A 24 9.32 8.99 3.35
C ASP A 24 8.34 8.05 2.66
N SER A 25 8.75 6.80 2.40
CA SER A 25 7.85 5.81 1.79
C SER A 25 6.69 5.44 2.70
N ILE A 26 6.89 5.34 4.02
CA ILE A 26 5.80 5.12 4.99
C ILE A 26 4.84 6.31 5.01
N ALA A 27 5.36 7.54 5.03
CA ALA A 27 4.55 8.75 5.00
C ALA A 27 3.70 8.84 3.72
N LYS A 28 4.32 8.60 2.57
CA LYS A 28 3.65 8.54 1.26
C LYS A 28 2.62 7.41 1.19
N SER A 29 2.92 6.23 1.74
CA SER A 29 1.99 5.09 1.80
C SER A 29 0.74 5.44 2.60
N LYS A 30 0.89 6.04 3.78
CA LYS A 30 -0.24 6.42 4.63
C LYS A 30 -1.16 7.44 3.96
N SER A 31 -0.59 8.44 3.28
CA SER A 31 -1.39 9.45 2.58
C SER A 31 -2.10 8.85 1.36
N LEU A 32 -1.42 8.01 0.59
CA LEU A 32 -1.97 7.32 -0.58
C LEU A 32 -3.08 6.35 -0.19
N TYR A 33 -2.83 5.48 0.79
CA TYR A 33 -3.82 4.52 1.31
C TYR A 33 -5.14 5.19 1.71
N LYS A 34 -5.08 6.33 2.43
CA LYS A 34 -6.29 7.07 2.83
C LYS A 34 -7.11 7.57 1.63
N LYS A 35 -6.46 7.97 0.54
CA LYS A 35 -7.14 8.37 -0.69
C LYS A 35 -7.77 7.16 -1.38
N LEU A 36 -7.00 6.09 -1.52
CA LEU A 36 -7.42 4.87 -2.22
C LEU A 36 -8.57 4.16 -1.52
N ILE A 37 -8.54 4.02 -0.20
CA ILE A 37 -9.60 3.33 0.55
C ILE A 37 -10.94 4.06 0.44
N LYS A 38 -10.93 5.40 0.36
CA LYS A 38 -12.13 6.21 0.18
C LYS A 38 -12.70 6.07 -1.23
N SER A 39 -11.84 5.88 -2.23
CA SER A 39 -12.22 5.75 -3.64
C SER A 39 -12.69 4.34 -3.98
N ALA A 40 -11.97 3.32 -3.51
CA ALA A 40 -12.27 1.91 -3.72
C ALA A 40 -13.36 1.36 -2.79
N HIS A 41 -13.97 2.19 -1.94
CA HIS A 41 -14.98 1.73 -1.00
C HIS A 41 -16.19 1.13 -1.76
N PRO A 42 -16.71 -0.04 -1.37
CA PRO A 42 -17.83 -0.69 -2.06
C PRO A 42 -19.10 0.18 -2.11
N ASP A 43 -19.32 1.00 -1.09
CA ASP A 43 -20.45 1.94 -1.02
C ASP A 43 -20.42 3.01 -2.13
N LYS A 44 -19.21 3.41 -2.57
CA LYS A 44 -19.05 4.34 -3.70
C LYS A 44 -19.12 3.68 -5.06
N ASN A 45 -19.03 2.35 -5.11
CA ASN A 45 -18.98 1.55 -6.33
C ASN A 45 -20.07 0.47 -6.30
N PRO A 46 -21.37 0.85 -6.26
CA PRO A 46 -22.48 -0.09 -6.07
C PRO A 46 -22.59 -1.14 -7.18
N THR A 47 -22.23 -0.78 -8.42
CA THR A 47 -22.20 -1.68 -9.59
C THR A 47 -21.07 -2.71 -9.57
N GLN A 48 -19.99 -2.45 -8.82
CA GLN A 48 -18.78 -3.29 -8.80
C GLN A 48 -18.38 -3.66 -7.37
N LYS A 49 -19.37 -3.96 -6.54
CA LYS A 49 -19.21 -4.14 -5.09
C LYS A 49 -18.19 -5.21 -4.73
N GLU A 50 -18.19 -6.33 -5.47
CA GLU A 50 -17.24 -7.44 -5.27
C GLU A 50 -15.80 -7.02 -5.57
N ILE A 51 -15.56 -6.37 -6.72
CA ILE A 51 -14.24 -5.88 -7.13
C ILE A 51 -13.74 -4.80 -6.16
N ALA A 52 -14.63 -3.89 -5.75
CA ALA A 52 -14.32 -2.87 -4.76
C ALA A 52 -13.93 -3.48 -3.41
N GLN A 53 -14.61 -4.54 -2.98
CA GLN A 53 -14.29 -5.25 -1.74
C GLN A 53 -12.93 -5.94 -1.82
N GLU A 54 -12.61 -6.61 -2.94
CA GLU A 54 -11.31 -7.25 -3.16
C GLU A 54 -10.17 -6.22 -3.11
N LEU A 55 -10.32 -5.10 -3.82
CA LEU A 55 -9.34 -4.02 -3.84
C LEU A 55 -9.17 -3.38 -2.46
N THR A 56 -10.26 -3.20 -1.71
CA THR A 56 -10.23 -2.72 -0.31
C THR A 56 -9.45 -3.68 0.59
N ASN A 57 -9.66 -4.99 0.45
CA ASN A 57 -8.92 -6.01 1.20
C ASN A 57 -7.43 -5.99 0.86
N ARG A 58 -7.08 -5.87 -0.43
CA ARG A 58 -5.68 -5.74 -0.88
C ARG A 58 -5.02 -4.45 -0.38
N LEU A 59 -5.75 -3.33 -0.33
CA LEU A 59 -5.28 -2.07 0.27
C LEU A 59 -4.99 -2.23 1.76
N ASN A 60 -5.88 -2.88 2.51
CA ASN A 60 -5.70 -3.14 3.94
C ASN A 60 -4.44 -3.97 4.22
N ALA A 61 -4.19 -5.01 3.41
CA ALA A 61 -3.00 -5.86 3.52
C ALA A 61 -1.70 -5.10 3.21
N ASN A 62 -1.74 -4.10 2.32
CA ASN A 62 -0.56 -3.37 1.81
C ASN A 62 -0.43 -1.93 2.33
N LYS A 63 -1.06 -1.60 3.47
CA LYS A 63 -1.17 -0.24 4.01
C LYS A 63 0.14 0.56 4.12
N PHE A 64 1.27 -0.12 4.32
CA PHE A 64 2.59 0.50 4.47
C PHE A 64 3.53 0.26 3.29
N ASN A 65 3.08 -0.48 2.27
CA ASN A 65 3.88 -0.81 1.10
C ASN A 65 3.56 0.15 -0.05
N TYR A 66 4.38 1.21 -0.18
CA TYR A 66 4.17 2.26 -1.17
C TYR A 66 4.11 1.74 -2.60
N ALA A 67 4.99 0.80 -2.96
CA ALA A 67 5.08 0.28 -4.32
C ALA A 67 3.83 -0.52 -4.72
N GLU A 68 3.30 -1.34 -3.81
CA GLU A 68 2.07 -2.10 -4.05
C GLU A 68 0.85 -1.17 -4.10
N LEU A 69 0.80 -0.13 -3.27
CA LEU A 69 -0.27 0.86 -3.32
C LEU A 69 -0.34 1.58 -4.68
N ILE A 70 0.80 1.88 -5.31
CA ILE A 70 0.83 2.46 -6.67
C ILE A 70 0.25 1.50 -7.72
N LYS A 71 0.53 0.19 -7.60
CA LYS A 71 -0.04 -0.81 -8.52
C LYS A 71 -1.55 -0.89 -8.36
N ILE A 72 -2.02 -0.93 -7.12
CA ILE A 72 -3.46 -0.97 -6.78
C ILE A 72 -4.16 0.31 -7.24
N GLU A 73 -3.54 1.48 -7.13
CA GLU A 73 -4.06 2.75 -7.66
C GLU A 73 -4.36 2.67 -9.16
N LYS A 74 -3.42 2.13 -9.94
CA LYS A 74 -3.62 1.92 -11.38
C LYS A 74 -4.78 0.95 -11.65
N GLU A 75 -4.87 -0.15 -10.90
CA GLU A 75 -5.98 -1.10 -11.01
C GLU A 75 -7.33 -0.44 -10.71
N ILE A 76 -7.42 0.41 -9.66
CA ILE A 76 -8.64 1.16 -9.32
C ILE A 76 -9.03 2.09 -10.46
N HIS A 77 -8.09 2.85 -11.02
CA HIS A 77 -8.37 3.74 -12.15
C HIS A 77 -8.87 2.99 -13.38
N THR A 78 -8.30 1.82 -13.70
CA THR A 78 -8.72 1.02 -14.84
C THR A 78 -10.06 0.31 -14.62
N LYS A 79 -10.24 -0.34 -13.47
CA LYS A 79 -11.39 -1.21 -13.22
C LYS A 79 -12.62 -0.43 -12.70
N LEU A 80 -12.41 0.54 -11.82
CA LEU A 80 -13.50 1.29 -11.19
C LEU A 80 -13.79 2.63 -11.90
N ILE A 81 -12.80 3.37 -12.39
CA ILE A 81 -13.05 4.70 -12.96
C ILE A 81 -13.37 4.62 -14.46
N LYS A 82 -12.47 4.08 -15.29
CA LYS A 82 -12.69 4.00 -16.75
C LYS A 82 -13.96 3.22 -17.12
N ARG A 83 -14.24 2.12 -16.42
CA ARG A 83 -15.44 1.30 -16.68
C ARG A 83 -16.76 2.04 -16.42
N ASN A 84 -16.75 3.12 -15.64
CA ASN A 84 -17.93 3.98 -15.42
C ASN A 84 -18.06 5.10 -16.47
N GLU A 85 -17.02 5.38 -17.26
CA GLU A 85 -17.06 6.36 -18.37
C GLU A 85 -17.47 5.72 -19.71
N ASP A 86 -17.37 4.39 -19.82
CA ASP A 86 -17.75 3.64 -21.02
C ASP A 86 -19.26 3.33 -21.13
N TYR A 87 -20.11 3.98 -20.30
CA TYR A 87 -21.57 3.86 -20.30
C TYR A 87 -22.25 5.20 -20.61
#